data_AF-A0A1B8S8Y3-F1
#
_entry.id   AF-A0A1B8S8Y3-F1
#
_cell.length_a   1.000
_cell.length_b   1.000
_cell.length_c   1.000
_cell.angle_alpha   90.00
_cell.angle_beta   90.00
_cell.angle_gamma   90.00
#
_symmetry.space_group_name_H-M   'P 1'
#
loop_
_entity.id
_entity.type
_entity.pdbx_description
1 polymer ?
#
loop_
_entity_poly.entity_id
_entity_poly.type
_entity_poly.pdbx_seq_one_letter_code
_entity_poly.pdbx_strand_id
1 'polypeptide(L)' 'MAVSMQSVITDIEAETAALRGLVAPLTEGPRGWDAPTPAVGWTIRDQISHLAFFDDVAVRSATDPDG' A
#
# COMPACT_ATOMS: atom_id res chain seq x y z
N MET A 1 15.43 -3.52 21.57
CA MET A 1 16.09 -4.57 20.78
C MET A 1 16.06 -4.15 19.32
N ALA A 2 17.10 -4.42 18.55
CA ALA A 2 17.11 -4.11 17.12
C ALA A 2 16.17 -5.07 16.36
N VAL A 3 15.43 -4.55 15.38
CA VAL A 3 14.59 -5.36 14.49
C VAL A 3 15.48 -5.94 13.40
N SER A 4 15.30 -7.23 13.06
CA SER A 4 16.05 -7.86 11.98
C SER A 4 15.46 -7.50 10.62
N MET A 5 16.27 -7.48 9.56
CA MET A 5 15.74 -7.27 8.20
C MET A 5 14.71 -8.34 7.82
N GLN A 6 14.95 -9.59 8.21
CA GLN A 6 14.03 -10.69 7.92
C GLN A 6 12.66 -10.50 8.59
N SER A 7 12.62 -10.03 9.84
CA SER A 7 11.36 -9.75 10.52
C SER A 7 10.60 -8.60 9.85
N VAL A 8 11.29 -7.56 9.38
CA VAL A 8 10.63 -6.47 8.62
C VAL A 8 10.02 -6.99 7.32
N ILE A 9 10.75 -7.83 6.58
CA ILE A 9 10.25 -8.42 5.33
C ILE A 9 8.99 -9.26 5.60
N THR A 10 9.02 -10.13 6.60
CA THR A 10 7.87 -10.99 6.95
C THR A 10 6.66 -10.16 7.39
N ASP A 11 6.86 -9.09 8.16
CA ASP A 11 5.77 -8.20 8.56
C ASP A 11 5.16 -7.49 7.33
N ILE A 12 5.98 -6.94 6.43
CA ILE A 12 5.51 -6.28 5.20
C ILE A 12 4.74 -7.25 4.29
N GLU A 13 5.20 -8.50 4.15
CA GLU A 13 4.48 -9.53 3.39
C GLU A 13 3.08 -9.81 3.98
N ALA A 14 3.00 -9.94 5.31
CA ALA A 14 1.75 -10.18 6.01
C ALA A 14 0.78 -8.99 5.89
N GLU A 15 1.28 -7.76 6.08
CA GLU A 15 0.50 -6.53 5.93
C GLU A 15 0.00 -6.36 4.49
N THR A 16 0.86 -6.63 3.50
CA THR A 16 0.48 -6.58 2.07
C THR A 16 -0.61 -7.60 1.76
N ALA A 17 -0.50 -8.83 2.26
CA ALA A 17 -1.54 -9.84 2.07
C ALA A 17 -2.88 -9.42 2.69
N ALA A 18 -2.86 -8.84 3.88
CA ALA A 18 -4.05 -8.32 4.55
C ALA A 18 -4.68 -7.18 3.74
N LEU A 19 -3.89 -6.21 3.29
CA LEU A 19 -4.36 -5.11 2.45
C LEU A 19 -4.99 -5.62 1.14
N ARG A 20 -4.33 -6.55 0.45
CA ARG A 20 -4.88 -7.16 -0.78
C ARG A 20 -6.21 -7.88 -0.51
N GLY A 21 -6.37 -8.52 0.64
CA GLY A 21 -7.63 -9.14 1.03
C GLY A 21 -8.79 -8.15 1.18
N LEU A 22 -8.51 -6.92 1.64
CA LEU A 22 -9.49 -5.85 1.76
C LEU A 22 -9.83 -5.19 0.41
N VAL A 23 -8.83 -5.04 -0.46
CA VAL A 23 -8.96 -4.33 -1.74
C VAL A 23 -9.53 -5.21 -2.85
N ALA A 24 -9.15 -6.49 -2.91
CA ALA A 24 -9.57 -7.41 -3.98
C ALA A 24 -11.10 -7.51 -4.22
N PRO A 25 -11.98 -7.48 -3.20
CA PRO A 25 -13.42 -7.55 -3.42
C PRO A 25 -14.09 -6.21 -3.75
N LEU A 26 -13.35 -5.09 -3.75
CA LEU A 26 -13.94 -3.77 -4.01
C LEU A 26 -14.44 -3.68 -5.45
N THR A 27 -15.65 -3.15 -5.61
CA THR A 27 -16.20 -2.88 -6.93
C THR A 27 -15.74 -1.51 -7.44
N GLU A 28 -15.86 -1.29 -8.75
CA GLU A 28 -15.73 0.07 -9.28
C GLU A 28 -16.87 0.98 -8.79
N GLY A 29 -16.62 2.30 -8.80
CA GLY A 29 -17.63 3.32 -8.52
C GLY A 29 -17.77 3.71 -7.03
N PRO A 30 -18.84 4.49 -6.69
CA PRO A 30 -18.97 5.18 -5.41
C PRO A 30 -19.07 4.29 -4.16
N ARG A 31 -19.35 2.99 -4.33
CA ARG A 31 -19.47 2.01 -3.23
C ARG A 31 -18.25 1.10 -3.08
N GLY A 32 -17.24 1.25 -3.94
CA GLY A 32 -15.96 0.57 -3.78
C GLY A 32 -14.83 1.56 -3.94
N TRP A 33 -14.11 1.52 -5.06
CA TRP A 33 -12.90 2.34 -5.24
C TRP A 33 -13.08 3.85 -5.02
N ASP A 34 -14.24 4.42 -5.36
CA ASP A 34 -14.48 5.85 -5.25
C ASP A 34 -15.17 6.24 -3.94
N ALA A 35 -15.30 5.31 -2.99
CA ALA A 35 -15.87 5.59 -1.68
C ALA A 35 -14.95 6.52 -0.87
N PRO A 36 -15.51 7.50 -0.12
CA PRO A 36 -14.72 8.44 0.67
C PRO A 36 -14.04 7.74 1.85
N THR A 37 -12.89 8.25 2.25
CA THR A 37 -12.13 7.80 3.42
C THR A 37 -12.17 8.87 4.53
N PRO A 38 -11.75 8.54 5.77
CA PRO A 38 -11.62 9.54 6.82
C PRO A 38 -10.65 10.69 6.49
N ALA A 39 -9.71 10.47 5.57
CA ALA A 39 -8.90 11.54 4.99
C ALA A 39 -9.77 12.36 4.04
N VAL A 40 -10.13 13.58 4.47
CA VAL A 40 -11.06 14.45 3.76
C VAL A 40 -10.57 14.71 2.33
N GLY A 41 -11.46 14.44 1.37
CA GLY A 41 -11.19 14.64 -0.05
C GLY A 41 -10.53 13.45 -0.74
N TRP A 42 -10.19 12.38 -0.03
CA TRP A 42 -9.58 11.18 -0.60
C TRP A 42 -10.56 10.01 -0.64
N THR A 43 -10.60 9.37 -1.80
CA THR A 43 -11.25 8.08 -2.02
C THR A 43 -10.35 6.92 -1.60
N ILE A 44 -10.90 5.70 -1.55
CA ILE A 44 -10.09 4.49 -1.36
C ILE A 44 -9.04 4.39 -2.47
N ARG A 45 -9.39 4.73 -3.72
CA ARG A 45 -8.46 4.78 -4.84
C ARG A 45 -7.28 5.69 -4.57
N ASP A 46 -7.53 6.90 -4.06
CA ASP A 46 -6.45 7.84 -3.75
C ASP A 46 -5.50 7.30 -2.68
N GLN A 47 -6.04 6.66 -1.63
CA GLN A 47 -5.22 6.03 -0.58
C GLN A 47 -4.34 4.91 -1.15
N ILE A 48 -4.91 4.00 -1.94
CA ILE A 48 -4.14 2.88 -2.51
C ILE A 48 -3.13 3.36 -3.55
N SER A 49 -3.49 4.35 -4.37
CA SER A 49 -2.55 4.96 -5.32
C SER A 49 -1.37 5.63 -4.60
N HIS A 50 -1.62 6.26 -3.46
CA HIS A 50 -0.57 6.83 -2.63
C HIS A 50 0.38 5.77 -2.05
N LEU A 51 -0.17 4.64 -1.57
CA LEU A 51 0.65 3.51 -1.11
C LEU A 51 1.49 2.93 -2.25
N ALA A 52 0.88 2.67 -3.41
CA ALA A 52 1.57 2.12 -4.58
C ALA A 52 2.74 3.02 -5.03
N PHE A 53 2.55 4.34 -5.01
CA PHE A 53 3.64 5.28 -5.32
C PHE A 53 4.84 5.11 -4.39
N PHE A 54 4.61 4.98 -3.07
CA PHE A 54 5.70 4.82 -2.12
C PHE A 54 6.36 3.45 -2.20
N ASP A 55 5.60 2.39 -2.49
CA ASP A 55 6.15 1.07 -2.76
C ASP A 55 7.12 1.12 -3.95
N ASP A 56 6.72 1.76 -5.05
CA ASP A 56 7.59 1.95 -6.23
C ASP A 56 8.85 2.74 -5.89
N VAL A 57 8.73 3.81 -5.10
CA VAL A 57 9.88 4.61 -4.64
C VAL A 57 10.79 3.79 -3.72
N ALA A 58 10.24 2.97 -2.83
CA ALA A 58 11.01 2.12 -1.92
C ALA A 58 11.78 1.04 -2.69
N VAL A 59 11.14 0.37 -3.65
CA VAL A 59 11.80 -0.59 -4.54
C VAL A 59 12.93 0.07 -5.29
N ARG A 60 12.67 1.20 -5.95
CA ARG A 60 13.68 1.94 -6.71
C ARG A 60 14.87 2.33 -5.83
N SER A 61 14.62 2.87 -4.64
CA SER A 61 15.68 3.24 -3.70
C SER A 61 16.54 2.06 -3.26
N ALA A 62 15.97 0.85 -3.24
CA ALA A 62 16.68 -0.37 -2.86
C ALA A 62 17.43 -1.04 -4.02
N THR A 63 16.96 -0.88 -5.27
CA THR A 63 17.47 -1.62 -6.43
C THR A 63 18.20 -0.79 -7.47
N ASP A 64 18.01 0.53 -7.46
CA ASP A 64 18.57 1.47 -8.44
C ASP A 64 19.37 2.57 -7.72
N PRO A 65 20.71 2.45 -7.65
CA PRO A 65 21.55 3.45 -7.00
C PRO A 65 21.70 4.75 -7.79
N ASP A 66 21.33 4.78 -9.07
CA ASP A 66 21.46 5.96 -9.95
C ASP A 66 20.15 6.78 -10.00
N GLY A 67 19.01 6.13 -9.73
CA GLY A 67 17.73 6.78 -9.38
C GLY A 67 16.69 6.89 -10.49
#